data_AF-A0A967LI54-F1
#
_entry.id   AF-A0A967LI54-F1
#
_cell.length_a   1.000
_cell.length_b   1.000
_cell.length_c   1.000
_cell.angle_alpha   90.00
_cell.angle_beta   90.00
_cell.angle_gamma   90.00
#
_symmetry.space_group_name_H-M   'P 1'
#
loop_
_entity.id
_entity.type
_entity.pdbx_description
1 polymer ?
#
loop_
_entity_poly.entity_id
_entity_poly.type
_entity_poly.pdbx_seq_one_letter_code
_entity_poly.pdbx_strand_id
1 'polypeptide(L)' 'DKPELAQFLKNMFFTDKQLASLMLAVKESEDDTMTAVRQWMNQNEEVVSAWIPER' A
#
# COMPACT_ATOMS: atom_id res chain seq x y z
N ASP A 1 16.79 16.59 -8.96
CA ASP A 1 16.29 15.22 -8.78
C ASP A 1 15.40 15.10 -7.55
N LYS A 2 14.45 14.14 -7.54
CA LYS A 2 13.63 13.78 -6.37
C LYS A 2 14.07 12.40 -5.84
N PRO A 3 15.21 12.30 -5.14
CA PRO A 3 15.78 11.01 -4.72
C PRO A 3 14.86 10.24 -3.77
N GLU A 4 14.14 10.94 -2.88
CA GLU A 4 13.17 10.32 -1.96
C GLU A 4 12.01 9.64 -2.70
N LEU A 5 11.47 10.28 -3.75
CA LEU A 5 10.42 9.69 -4.59
C LEU A 5 10.95 8.47 -5.35
N ALA A 6 12.18 8.53 -5.85
CA ALA A 6 12.80 7.41 -6.54
C ALA A 6 13.04 6.22 -5.60
N GLN A 7 13.41 6.47 -4.33
CA GLN A 7 13.53 5.42 -3.32
C GLN A 7 12.17 4.87 -2.90
N PHE A 8 11.17 5.73 -2.71
CA PHE A 8 9.80 5.30 -2.41
C PHE A 8 9.25 4.34 -3.47
N LEU A 9 9.38 4.69 -4.75
CA LEU A 9 8.93 3.83 -5.85
C LEU A 9 9.75 2.52 -5.95
N LYS A 10 11.02 2.55 -5.55
CA LYS A 10 11.86 1.33 -5.46
C LYS A 10 11.47 0.45 -4.27
N ASN A 11 11.00 1.03 -3.18
CA ASN A 11 10.60 0.27 -2.00
C ASN A 11 9.16 -0.24 -2.11
N MET A 12 8.35 0.33 -3.02
CA MET A 12 6.97 -0.07 -3.28
C MET A 12 6.89 -1.47 -3.88
N PHE A 13 6.87 -2.47 -2.99
CA PHE A 13 6.68 -3.86 -3.32
C PHE A 13 5.56 -4.46 -2.48
N PHE A 14 4.81 -5.36 -3.13
CA PHE A 14 3.81 -6.20 -2.50
C PHE A 14 4.24 -7.66 -2.68
N THR A 15 4.10 -8.44 -1.63
CA THR A 15 4.06 -9.90 -1.75
C THR A 15 2.72 -10.33 -2.35
N ASP A 16 2.67 -11.53 -2.93
CA ASP A 16 1.44 -12.09 -3.49
C ASP A 16 0.29 -12.10 -2.48
N LYS A 17 0.59 -12.33 -1.20
CA LYS A 17 -0.39 -12.32 -0.10
C LYS A 17 -0.95 -10.93 0.17
N GLN A 18 -0.10 -9.91 0.21
CA GLN A 18 -0.53 -8.52 0.44
C GLN A 18 -1.35 -8.01 -0.75
N LEU A 19 -0.92 -8.33 -1.98
CA LEU A 19 -1.63 -7.96 -3.19
C LEU A 19 -3.01 -8.66 -3.27
N ALA A 20 -3.09 -9.96 -2.94
CA ALA A 20 -4.36 -10.68 -2.87
C ALA A 20 -5.27 -10.14 -1.76
N SER A 21 -4.72 -9.79 -0.58
CA SER A 21 -5.47 -9.18 0.51
C SER A 21 -6.07 -7.83 0.11
N LEU A 22 -5.29 -6.98 -0.58
CA LEU A 22 -5.78 -5.70 -1.10
C LEU A 22 -6.91 -5.90 -2.13
N MET A 23 -6.73 -6.82 -3.07
CA MET A 23 -7.78 -7.15 -4.05
C MET A 23 -9.06 -7.65 -3.39
N LEU A 24 -8.94 -8.45 -2.34
CA LEU A 24 -10.09 -8.93 -1.57
C LEU A 24 -10.77 -7.77 -0.83
N ALA A 25 -10.00 -6.91 -0.15
CA ALA A 25 -10.53 -5.75 0.56
C ALA A 25 -11.31 -4.80 -0.36
N VAL A 26 -10.79 -4.55 -1.57
CA VAL A 26 -11.50 -3.74 -2.57
C VAL A 26 -12.75 -4.43 -3.10
N LYS A 27 -12.71 -5.77 -3.26
CA LYS A 27 -13.84 -6.54 -3.78
C LYS A 27 -14.98 -6.68 -2.75
N GLU A 28 -14.65 -6.80 -1.47
CA GLU A 28 -15.61 -6.98 -0.38
C GLU A 28 -16.12 -5.66 0.21
N SER A 29 -15.44 -4.55 -0.08
CA SER A 29 -15.87 -3.23 0.37
C SER A 29 -17.13 -2.78 -0.37
N GLU A 30 -18.09 -2.25 0.39
CA GLU A 30 -19.26 -1.55 -0.14
C GLU A 30 -18.94 -0.06 -0.46
N ASP A 31 -17.79 0.42 0.00
CA ASP A 31 -17.30 1.77 -0.25
C ASP A 31 -16.62 1.88 -1.63
N ASP A 32 -16.28 3.11 -2.02
CA ASP A 32 -15.47 3.33 -3.21
C ASP A 32 -14.06 2.75 -3.06
N THR A 33 -13.43 2.43 -4.19
CA THR A 33 -12.09 1.81 -4.23
C THR A 33 -11.04 2.62 -3.46
N MET A 34 -11.09 3.95 -3.48
CA MET A 34 -10.11 4.77 -2.77
C MET A 34 -10.28 4.66 -1.26
N THR A 35 -11.52 4.61 -0.78
CA THR A 35 -11.85 4.41 0.63
C THR A 35 -11.43 3.01 1.10
N ALA A 36 -11.75 1.96 0.34
CA ALA A 36 -11.34 0.59 0.64
C ALA A 36 -9.80 0.43 0.70
N VAL A 37 -9.09 1.00 -0.28
CA VAL A 37 -7.61 0.99 -0.32
C VAL A 37 -7.03 1.74 0.88
N ARG A 38 -7.59 2.91 1.25
CA ARG A 38 -7.15 3.66 2.45
C ARG A 38 -7.36 2.87 3.73
N GLN A 39 -8.52 2.25 3.90
CA GLN A 39 -8.81 1.40 5.06
C GLN A 39 -7.82 0.23 5.12
N TRP A 40 -7.55 -0.44 4.00
CA TRP A 40 -6.57 -1.52 3.93
C TRP A 40 -5.16 -1.02 4.28
N MET A 41 -4.73 0.12 3.74
CA MET A 41 -3.42 0.72 4.05
C MET A 41 -3.26 1.03 5.54
N ASN A 42 -4.32 1.55 6.19
CA ASN A 42 -4.30 1.81 7.64
C ASN A 42 -4.22 0.52 8.47
N GLN A 43 -4.79 -0.58 7.98
CA GLN A 43 -4.72 -1.89 8.65
C GLN A 43 -3.41 -2.63 8.40
N ASN A 44 -2.68 -2.26 7.34
CA ASN A 44 -1.42 -2.86 6.90
C ASN A 44 -0.32 -1.80 6.90
N GLU A 45 -0.26 -1.00 7.98
CA GLU A 45 0.65 0.15 8.10
C GLU A 45 2.10 -0.29 7.90
N GLU A 46 2.47 -1.49 8.36
CA GLU A 46 3.82 -2.04 8.20
C GLU A 46 4.24 -2.18 6.73
N VAL A 47 3.29 -2.42 5.83
CA VAL A 47 3.55 -2.53 4.39
C VAL A 47 3.82 -1.16 3.80
N VAL A 48 3.02 -0.17 4.18
CA VAL A 48 3.14 1.20 3.69
C VAL A 48 4.39 1.88 4.27
N SER A 49 4.67 1.66 5.55
CA SER A 49 5.88 2.16 6.23
C SER A 49 7.14 1.62 5.59
N ALA A 50 7.15 0.37 5.11
CA ALA A 50 8.29 -0.20 4.39
C ALA A 50 8.61 0.51 3.07
N TRP A 51 7.64 1.23 2.48
CA TRP A 51 7.87 2.02 1.27
C TRP A 51 8.52 3.36 1.57
N ILE A 52 8.32 3.91 2.77
CA ILE A 52 8.82 5.22 3.15
C ILE A 52 10.32 5.12 3.43
N PRO A 53 11.17 5.84 2.68
CA PRO A 53 12.61 5.82 2.93
C PRO A 53 12.94 6.38 4.32
N GLU A 54 13.83 5.70 5.05
CA GLU A 54 14.42 6.27 6.26
C GLU A 54 15.34 7.44 5.89
N ARG A 55 15.29 8.51 6.69
CA ARG A 55 16.02 9.76 6.44
C ARG A 55 17.51 9.66 6.74
#